data_AF-A0A3A3FVB7-F1
#
_entry.id   AF-A0A3A3FVB7-F1
#
_cell.length_a   1.000
_cell.length_b   1.000
_cell.length_c   1.000
_cell.angle_alpha   90.00
_cell.angle_beta   90.00
_cell.angle_gamma   90.00
#
_symmetry.space_group_name_H-M   'P 1'
#
loop_
_entity.id
_entity.type
_entity.pdbx_description
1 polymer ?
#
loop_
_entity_poly.entity_id
_entity_poly.type
_entity_poly.pdbx_seq_one_letter_code
_entity_poly.pdbx_strand_id
1 'polypeptide(L)' 'MSVCNECASLAGANTATSPHANLLLHSEAAINFGATATGRIEYYICNRCGTAWERERAKSEPQAVWRHSTRTLR' A
#
# COMPACT_ATOMS: atom_id res chain seq x y z
N MET A 1 -7.17 18.68 3.37
CA MET A 1 -8.06 17.53 3.10
C MET A 1 -7.90 16.56 4.25
N SER A 2 -8.98 16.20 4.92
CA SER A 2 -8.93 15.24 6.03
C SER A 2 -8.88 13.82 5.48
N VAL A 3 -8.01 12.99 6.04
CA VAL A 3 -7.95 11.55 5.71
C VAL A 3 -9.25 10.89 6.17
N CYS A 4 -9.85 10.01 5.35
CA CYS A 4 -11.05 9.29 5.78
C CYS A 4 -10.72 8.26 6.87
N ASN A 5 -11.70 7.93 7.72
CA ASN A 5 -11.50 7.01 8.84
C ASN A 5 -10.98 5.64 8.39
N GLU A 6 -11.41 5.17 7.21
CA GLU A 6 -10.95 3.89 6.65
C GLU A 6 -9.46 3.96 6.27
N CYS A 7 -9.00 5.04 5.64
CA CYS A 7 -7.57 5.25 5.38
C CYS A 7 -6.76 5.40 6.68
N ALA A 8 -7.29 6.12 7.67
CA ALA A 8 -6.63 6.28 8.97
C ALA A 8 -6.38 4.92 9.66
N SER A 9 -7.30 3.96 9.49
CA SER A 9 -7.17 2.61 10.04
C SER A 9 -6.09 1.75 9.36
N LEU A 10 -5.64 2.12 8.16
CA LEU A 10 -4.62 1.38 7.43
C LEU A 10 -3.19 1.75 7.86
N ALA A 11 -2.98 2.90 8.50
CA ALA A 11 -1.64 3.33 8.92
C ALA A 11 -0.96 2.30 9.82
N GLY A 12 0.09 1.62 9.32
CA GLY A 12 0.81 0.59 10.08
C GLY A 12 0.08 -0.74 10.20
N ALA A 13 -1.11 -0.90 9.59
CA ALA A 13 -1.80 -2.18 9.52
C ALA A 13 -1.01 -3.17 8.63
N ASN A 14 -1.10 -4.46 8.94
CA ASN A 14 -0.49 -5.50 8.11
C ASN A 14 -1.02 -5.47 6.67
N THR A 15 -0.18 -5.75 5.68
CA THR A 15 -0.55 -5.69 4.24
C THR A 15 -1.53 -6.78 3.82
N ALA A 16 -1.74 -7.80 4.65
CA ALA A 16 -2.83 -8.76 4.51
C ALA A 16 -4.21 -8.14 4.78
N THR A 17 -4.29 -7.01 5.50
CA THR A 17 -5.53 -6.25 5.66
C THR A 17 -6.01 -5.77 4.30
N SER A 18 -7.22 -6.18 3.92
CA SER A 18 -7.84 -5.78 2.67
C SER A 18 -8.06 -4.26 2.64
N PRO A 19 -7.73 -3.59 1.54
CA PRO A 19 -8.07 -2.18 1.36
C PRO A 19 -9.59 -2.00 1.33
N HIS A 20 -10.07 -0.85 1.80
CA HIS A 20 -11.48 -0.49 1.63
C HIS A 20 -11.80 -0.17 0.17
N ALA A 21 -13.07 -0.23 -0.21
CA ALA A 21 -13.50 -0.12 -1.61
C ALA A 21 -13.02 1.15 -2.36
N ASN A 22 -12.88 2.28 -1.65
CA ASN A 22 -12.39 3.53 -2.25
C ASN A 22 -10.87 3.61 -2.46
N LEU A 23 -10.08 2.66 -1.94
CA LEU A 23 -8.63 2.63 -2.08
C LEU A 23 -8.26 1.70 -3.24
N LEU A 24 -8.01 2.30 -4.40
CA LEU A 24 -7.81 1.58 -5.65
C LEU A 24 -6.33 1.42 -5.97
N LEU A 25 -5.97 0.26 -6.51
CA LEU A 25 -4.62 0.03 -7.03
C LEU A 25 -4.38 0.97 -8.21
N HIS A 26 -3.36 1.80 -8.10
CA HIS A 26 -2.94 2.73 -9.13
C HIS A 26 -1.84 2.14 -10.01
N SER A 27 -0.83 1.51 -9.39
CA SER A 27 0.25 0.84 -10.11
C SER A 27 0.96 -0.17 -9.20
N GLU A 28 1.73 -1.08 -9.80
CA GLU A 28 2.58 -2.01 -9.08
C GLU A 28 3.93 -2.18 -9.79
N ALA A 29 4.96 -2.52 -9.02
CA ALA A 29 6.29 -2.78 -9.55
C ALA A 29 6.93 -3.98 -8.85
N ALA A 30 7.66 -4.80 -9.61
CA ALA A 30 8.45 -5.88 -9.02
C ALA A 30 9.60 -5.30 -8.19
N ILE A 31 9.87 -5.91 -7.04
CA ILE A 31 10.99 -5.56 -6.16
C ILE A 31 11.73 -6.80 -5.73
N ASN A 32 13.04 -6.66 -5.56
CA ASN A 32 13.88 -7.70 -4.99
C ASN A 32 13.83 -7.58 -3.47
N PHE A 33 13.18 -8.54 -2.81
CA PHE A 33 13.28 -8.69 -1.36
C PHE A 33 14.45 -9.59 -1.02
N GLY A 34 15.51 -9.02 -0.43
CA GLY A 34 16.73 -9.77 -0.11
C GLY A 34 17.37 -10.42 -1.36
N ALA A 35 17.76 -11.70 -1.24
CA ALA A 35 18.44 -12.46 -2.30
C ALA A 35 17.50 -13.32 -3.18
N THR A 36 16.23 -13.45 -2.81
CA THR A 36 15.21 -14.24 -3.52
C THR A 36 14.08 -13.35 -4.02
N ALA A 37 14.26 -12.86 -5.25
CA ALA A 37 13.44 -11.85 -5.92
C ALA A 37 12.03 -12.32 -6.33
N THR A 38 11.03 -12.22 -5.45
CA THR A 38 9.61 -12.39 -5.83
C THR A 38 8.66 -11.42 -5.12
N GLY A 39 9.15 -10.24 -4.73
CA GLY A 39 8.34 -9.20 -4.12
C GLY A 39 7.70 -8.29 -5.17
N ARG A 40 6.63 -7.58 -4.76
CA ARG A 40 6.11 -6.42 -5.48
C ARG A 40 5.78 -5.31 -4.50
N ILE A 41 5.94 -4.08 -4.93
CA ILE A 41 5.37 -2.91 -4.28
C ILE A 41 4.11 -2.50 -5.05
N GLU A 42 3.02 -2.31 -4.33
CA GLU A 42 1.72 -1.93 -4.86
C GLU A 42 1.41 -0.51 -4.36
N TYR A 43 1.05 0.39 -5.27
CA TYR A 43 0.71 1.78 -5.00
C TYR A 43 -0.79 1.99 -5.18
N TYR A 44 -1.41 2.66 -4.21
CA TYR A 44 -2.85 2.85 -4.14
C TYR A 44 -3.20 4.33 -3.99
N ILE A 45 -4.36 4.72 -4.52
CA ILE A 45 -4.94 6.06 -4.33
C ILE A 45 -6.37 5.90 -3.83
N CYS A 46 -6.69 6.64 -2.76
CA CYS A 46 -8.06 6.71 -2.28
C CYS A 46 -8.88 7.73 -3.08
N ASN A 47 -9.91 7.29 -3.80
CA ASN A 47 -10.80 8.20 -4.54
C ASN A 47 -11.63 9.12 -3.63
N ARG A 48 -11.82 8.75 -2.35
CA ARG A 48 -12.59 9.53 -1.38
C ARG A 48 -11.79 10.68 -0.77
N CYS A 49 -10.55 10.43 -0.33
CA CYS A 49 -9.73 11.43 0.38
C CYS A 49 -8.43 11.81 -0.35
N GLY A 50 -8.16 11.23 -1.52
CA GLY A 50 -6.96 11.49 -2.32
C GLY A 50 -5.66 10.97 -1.71
N THR A 51 -5.71 10.25 -0.59
CA THR A 51 -4.50 9.76 0.09
C THR A 51 -3.84 8.65 -0.72
N ALA A 52 -2.54 8.81 -0.95
CA ALA A 52 -1.70 7.81 -1.58
C ALA A 52 -1.11 6.86 -0.54
N TRP A 53 -1.18 5.56 -0.85
CA TRP A 53 -0.68 4.47 -0.02
C TRP A 53 0.26 3.60 -0.83
N GLU A 54 1.21 2.98 -0.17
CA GLU A 54 2.04 1.94 -0.74
C GLU A 54 2.14 0.76 0.22
N ARG A 55 2.27 -0.42 -0.35
CA ARG A 55 2.55 -1.63 0.40
C ARG A 55 3.48 -2.54 -0.35
N GLU A 56 4.37 -3.16 0.41
CA GLU A 56 5.25 -4.20 -0.06
C GLU A 56 4.60 -5.57 0.19
N ARG A 57 4.59 -6.43 -0.83
CA ARG A 57 4.14 -7.82 -0.72
C ARG A 57 5.23 -8.75 -1.24
N ALA A 58 5.74 -9.58 -0.33
CA ALA A 58 6.60 -10.71 -0.65
C ALA A 58 6.22 -11.89 0.26
N LYS A 59 6.29 -13.13 -0.27
CA LYS A 59 6.01 -14.33 0.53
C LYS A 59 6.95 -14.48 1.72
N SER A 60 8.18 -13.99 1.60
CA SER A 60 9.19 -13.98 2.65
C SER A 60 8.92 -12.95 3.75
N GLU A 61 8.02 -11.99 3.52
CA GLU A 61 7.79 -10.84 4.41
C GLU A 61 6.30 -10.70 4.76
N PRO A 62 5.74 -11.64 5.55
CA PRO A 62 4.33 -11.61 5.95
C PRO A 62 4.00 -10.47 6.93
N GLN A 63 5.01 -9.78 7.48
CA GLN A 63 4.85 -8.70 8.44
C GLN A 63 4.91 -7.30 7.82
N ALA A 64 4.97 -7.20 6.48
CA ALA A 64 4.92 -5.90 5.83
C ALA A 64 3.65 -5.12 6.24
N VAL A 65 3.76 -3.80 6.28
CA VAL A 65 2.68 -2.90 6.69
C VAL A 65 2.33 -1.88 5.60
N TRP A 66 1.10 -1.40 5.64
CA TRP A 66 0.62 -0.28 4.85
C TRP A 66 1.33 1.01 5.27
N ARG A 67 1.82 1.78 4.28
CA ARG A 67 2.52 3.04 4.48
C ARG A 67 1.96 4.12 3.56
N HIS A 68 2.06 5.38 3.96
CA HIS A 68 1.78 6.48 3.05
C HIS A 68 2.79 6.46 1.91
N SER A 69 2.32 6.64 0.68
CA SER A 69 3.26 6.63 -0.44
C SER A 69 4.12 7.88 -0.41
N THR A 70 5.43 7.68 -0.55
CA THR A 70 6.40 8.77 -0.70
C THR A 70 6.46 9.29 -2.13
N ARG A 71 5.84 8.56 -3.07
CA ARG A 71 5.79 8.91 -4.48
C ARG A 71 4.61 9.84 -4.75
N THR A 72 4.82 10.80 -5.63
CA THR A 72 3.71 11.53 -6.23
C THR A 72 3.06 10.64 -7.28
N LEU A 73 1.94 10.02 -6.91
CA LEU A 73 1.07 9.29 -7.82
C LEU A 73 0.13 10.31 -8.45
N ARG A 74 0.35 10.64 -9.73
CA ARG A 74 -0.39 11.65 -10.50
C ARG A 74 -1.14 11.00 -11.64
#